data_AF-A0A927F9C4-F1
#
_entry.id   AF-A0A927F9C4-F1
#
_cell.length_a   1.000
_cell.length_b   1.000
_cell.length_c   1.000
_cell.angle_alpha   90.00
_cell.angle_beta   90.00
_cell.angle_gamma   90.00
#
_symmetry.space_group_name_H-M   'P 1'
#
loop_
_entity.id
_entity.type
_entity.pdbx_description
1 polymer ?
#
loop_
_entity_poly.entity_id
_entity_poly.type
_entity_poly.pdbx_seq_one_letter_code
_entity_poly.pdbx_strand_id
1 'polypeptide(L)'
;MTKDSAENETHDSPLAARQVTATLDPYAEEPLEGRGLLVSLESLLKRPGRLLHALRGKTSKSVVLPLSVVACFCLTFYGVVVGGLSGGEQLWQAPAKIVLGTLASALICLPSLYVFLCLGGVDARFREVLGSLVAMVALSAVMLIGLAPVAWVFSQSTDSVALMSVMHLGFWGIATAMGARLLSRFLGSSGNRARLKGWIAIYLLVCVQMMTSLRPIVGRAETSLPTEKRFFLQHFMEMLGEDVNRDPGISARGR
;
A
#
# COMPACT_ATOMS: atom_id res chain seq x y z
N MET A 1 -30.57 40.62 57.43
CA MET A 1 -30.53 39.14 57.53
C MET A 1 -31.39 38.61 56.40
N THR A 2 -30.80 38.55 55.20
CA THR A 2 -31.50 38.21 53.95
C THR A 2 -30.48 37.80 52.88
N LYS A 3 -30.62 36.55 52.41
CA LYS A 3 -30.42 35.98 51.07
C LYS A 3 -29.10 36.11 50.28
N ASP A 4 -28.86 35.01 49.55
CA ASP A 4 -28.14 34.82 48.29
C ASP A 4 -26.61 34.74 48.28
N SER A 5 -26.14 33.52 48.05
CA SER A 5 -25.00 33.18 47.18
C SER A 5 -25.14 31.69 46.85
N ALA A 6 -25.97 31.38 45.84
CA ALA A 6 -25.55 31.18 44.45
C ALA A 6 -24.85 29.82 44.29
N GLU A 7 -25.67 28.82 43.95
CA GLU A 7 -25.27 27.62 43.23
C GLU A 7 -24.39 28.01 42.03
N ASN A 8 -23.13 27.62 42.07
CA ASN A 8 -22.25 27.64 40.90
C ASN A 8 -22.52 26.33 40.14
N GLU A 9 -23.51 26.35 39.25
CA GLU A 9 -23.77 25.29 38.29
C GLU A 9 -22.55 25.09 37.39
N THR A 10 -21.77 24.03 37.68
CA THR A 10 -20.83 23.43 36.74
C THR A 10 -21.60 22.79 35.59
N HIS A 11 -22.04 23.61 34.63
CA HIS A 11 -22.55 23.18 33.34
C HIS A 11 -21.37 22.95 32.38
N ASP A 12 -20.53 21.96 32.71
CA ASP A 12 -19.40 21.53 31.87
C ASP A 12 -19.96 20.90 30.58
N SER A 13 -19.90 21.68 29.50
CA SER A 13 -20.73 21.48 28.32
C SER A 13 -20.23 20.29 27.48
N PRO A 14 -21.03 19.22 27.27
CA PRO A 14 -20.67 18.07 26.43
C PRO A 14 -20.40 18.43 24.95
N LEU A 15 -20.75 19.65 24.54
CA LEU A 15 -20.47 20.22 23.21
C LEU A 15 -18.99 20.57 23.03
N ALA A 16 -18.32 21.09 24.07
CA ALA A 16 -16.90 21.44 24.01
C ALA A 16 -16.04 20.17 23.89
N ALA A 17 -16.37 19.13 24.67
CA ALA A 17 -15.69 17.82 24.58
C ALA A 17 -15.87 17.16 23.20
N ARG A 18 -17.06 17.23 22.60
CA ARG A 18 -17.35 16.73 21.24
C ARG A 18 -16.60 17.50 20.15
N GLN A 19 -16.48 18.83 20.26
CA GLN A 19 -15.71 19.64 19.33
C GLN A 19 -14.21 19.33 19.43
N VAL A 20 -13.67 19.20 20.65
CA VAL A 20 -12.27 18.82 20.87
C VAL A 20 -11.95 17.44 20.30
N THR A 21 -12.83 16.45 20.48
CA THR A 21 -12.66 15.12 19.86
C THR A 21 -12.75 15.14 18.34
N ALA A 22 -13.63 15.97 17.77
CA ALA A 22 -13.73 16.15 16.32
C ALA A 22 -12.48 16.82 15.72
N THR A 23 -11.86 17.78 16.42
CA THR A 23 -10.58 18.40 15.98
C THR A 23 -9.37 17.47 16.09
N LEU A 24 -9.45 16.40 16.90
CA LEU A 24 -8.36 15.45 17.08
C LEU A 24 -8.47 14.21 16.18
N ASP A 25 -9.58 14.01 15.46
CA ASP A 25 -9.73 12.89 14.53
C ASP A 25 -9.00 13.20 13.20
N PRO A 26 -7.92 12.46 12.83
CA PRO A 26 -7.24 12.65 11.54
C PRO A 26 -8.14 12.40 10.32
N TYR A 27 -9.29 11.77 10.53
CA TYR A 27 -10.30 11.48 9.51
C TYR A 27 -11.47 12.48 9.49
N ALA A 28 -11.41 13.57 10.27
CA ALA A 28 -12.38 14.65 10.17
C ALA A 28 -12.43 15.22 8.74
N GLU A 29 -13.63 15.28 8.17
CA GLU A 29 -13.86 15.74 6.80
C GLU A 29 -13.84 17.27 6.73
N GLU A 30 -12.65 17.83 6.52
CA GLU A 30 -12.46 19.27 6.28
C GLU A 30 -12.30 19.58 4.78
N PRO A 31 -12.67 20.78 4.32
CA PRO A 31 -12.37 21.24 2.96
C PRO A 31 -10.87 21.21 2.67
N LEU A 32 -10.52 20.77 1.46
CA LEU A 32 -9.13 20.78 1.01
C LEU A 32 -8.69 22.21 0.66
N GLU A 33 -7.79 22.77 1.45
CA GLU A 33 -7.17 24.07 1.19
C GLU A 33 -6.06 23.93 0.15
N GLY A 34 -6.40 24.20 -1.12
CA GLY A 34 -5.44 24.23 -2.22
C GLY A 34 -5.48 23.02 -3.15
N ARG A 35 -4.58 23.01 -4.14
CA ARG A 35 -4.46 21.96 -5.17
C ARG A 35 -2.98 21.69 -5.45
N GLY A 36 -2.64 20.44 -5.77
CA GLY A 36 -1.29 20.07 -6.20
C GLY A 36 -0.82 18.71 -5.69
N LEU A 37 0.36 18.29 -6.15
CA LEU A 37 1.02 17.05 -5.73
C LEU A 37 1.32 17.05 -4.23
N LEU A 38 2.02 18.08 -3.75
CA LEU A 38 2.44 18.21 -2.36
C LEU A 38 1.25 18.33 -1.41
N VAL A 39 0.23 19.12 -1.75
CA VAL A 39 -1.00 19.26 -0.94
C VAL A 39 -1.73 17.93 -0.81
N SER A 40 -1.83 17.15 -1.90
CA SER A 40 -2.49 15.85 -1.88
C SER A 40 -1.70 14.81 -1.09
N LEU A 41 -0.36 14.82 -1.21
CA LEU A 41 0.53 13.96 -0.43
C LEU A 41 0.53 14.32 1.06
N GLU A 42 0.61 15.60 1.41
CA GLU A 42 0.55 16.06 2.79
C GLU A 42 -0.79 15.72 3.43
N SER A 43 -1.90 15.92 2.69
CA SER A 43 -3.23 15.52 3.14
C SER A 43 -3.31 14.00 3.34
N LEU A 44 -2.70 13.20 2.46
CA LEU A 44 -2.64 11.74 2.59
C LEU A 44 -1.95 11.30 3.88
N LEU A 45 -0.85 11.96 4.25
CA LEU A 45 -0.02 11.59 5.40
C LEU A 45 -0.53 12.18 6.73
N LYS A 46 -1.00 13.42 6.73
CA LYS A 46 -1.34 14.16 7.96
C LYS A 46 -2.84 14.22 8.25
N ARG A 47 -3.69 14.34 7.23
CA ARG A 47 -5.15 14.55 7.38
C ARG A 47 -5.95 13.84 6.29
N PRO A 48 -6.01 12.49 6.32
CA PRO A 48 -6.70 11.71 5.28
C PRO A 48 -8.19 12.04 5.16
N GLY A 49 -8.83 12.59 6.20
CA GLY A 49 -10.22 13.07 6.14
C GLY A 49 -10.47 14.16 5.08
N ARG A 50 -9.49 15.05 4.84
CA ARG A 50 -9.56 16.08 3.78
C ARG A 50 -9.62 15.47 2.38
N LEU A 51 -8.93 14.35 2.17
CA LEU A 51 -8.99 13.62 0.90
C LEU A 51 -10.37 12.99 0.71
N LEU A 52 -10.92 12.35 1.76
CA LEU A 52 -12.24 11.74 1.68
C LEU A 52 -13.31 12.77 1.31
N HIS A 53 -13.27 13.96 1.93
CA HIS A 53 -14.16 15.07 1.61
C HIS A 53 -14.05 15.49 0.13
N ALA A 54 -12.82 15.68 -0.37
CA ALA A 54 -12.58 16.03 -1.76
C ALA A 54 -13.00 14.94 -2.77
N LEU A 55 -12.89 13.66 -2.38
CA LEU A 55 -13.30 12.52 -3.19
C LEU A 55 -14.82 12.39 -3.32
N ARG A 56 -15.57 12.72 -2.26
CA ARG A 56 -17.04 12.77 -2.27
C ARG A 56 -17.59 13.99 -3.02
N GLY A 57 -16.83 15.09 -3.00
CA GLY A 57 -17.16 16.33 -3.68
C GLY A 57 -16.93 16.31 -5.20
N LYS A 58 -17.13 17.47 -5.84
CA LYS A 58 -16.90 17.67 -7.29
C LYS A 58 -15.40 17.73 -7.66
N THR A 59 -14.51 17.86 -6.68
CA THR A 59 -13.07 18.06 -6.85
C THR A 59 -12.25 16.76 -6.87
N SER A 60 -12.89 15.59 -6.89
CA SER A 60 -12.23 14.27 -6.90
C SER A 60 -11.05 14.17 -7.90
N LYS A 61 -11.21 14.66 -9.14
CA LYS A 61 -10.13 14.65 -10.15
C LYS A 61 -8.87 15.43 -9.72
N SER A 62 -9.05 16.50 -8.96
CA SER A 62 -7.96 17.35 -8.47
C SER A 62 -7.10 16.65 -7.40
N VAL A 63 -7.54 15.50 -6.89
CA VAL A 63 -6.84 14.70 -5.88
C VAL A 63 -6.36 13.39 -6.48
N VAL A 64 -7.21 12.72 -7.27
CA VAL A 64 -6.88 11.44 -7.91
C VAL A 64 -5.66 11.57 -8.82
N LEU A 65 -5.62 12.58 -9.70
CA LEU A 65 -4.52 12.75 -10.65
C LEU A 65 -3.18 12.99 -9.92
N PRO A 66 -3.08 13.93 -8.95
CA PRO A 66 -1.88 14.07 -8.14
C PRO A 66 -1.42 12.82 -7.41
N LEU A 67 -2.34 12.10 -6.77
CA LEU A 67 -2.02 10.88 -6.04
C LEU A 67 -1.54 9.76 -6.96
N SER A 68 -2.11 9.64 -8.16
CA SER A 68 -1.63 8.70 -9.17
C SER A 68 -0.20 9.02 -9.61
N VAL A 69 0.13 10.31 -9.82
CA VAL A 69 1.50 10.74 -10.18
C VAL A 69 2.48 10.42 -9.05
N VAL A 70 2.12 10.75 -7.80
CA VAL A 70 2.94 10.43 -6.61
C VAL A 70 3.15 8.92 -6.48
N ALA A 71 2.10 8.12 -6.63
CA ALA A 71 2.19 6.67 -6.56
C ALA A 71 3.13 6.11 -7.63
N CYS A 72 2.99 6.53 -8.89
CA CYS A 72 3.85 6.09 -9.99
C CYS A 72 5.32 6.48 -9.73
N PHE A 73 5.56 7.71 -9.27
CA PHE A 73 6.89 8.19 -8.94
C PHE A 73 7.53 7.36 -7.82
N CYS A 74 6.84 7.18 -6.69
CA CYS A 74 7.36 6.41 -5.56
C CYS A 74 7.59 4.93 -5.91
N LEU A 75 6.68 4.30 -6.65
CA LEU A 75 6.84 2.91 -7.10
C LEU A 75 8.01 2.75 -8.08
N THR A 76 8.21 3.71 -8.98
CA THR A 76 9.34 3.70 -9.92
C THR A 76 10.66 3.84 -9.16
N PHE A 77 10.77 4.81 -8.25
CA PHE A 77 11.98 5.00 -7.43
C PHE A 77 12.28 3.78 -6.57
N TYR A 78 11.27 3.24 -5.87
CA TYR A 78 11.45 2.01 -5.11
C TYR A 78 11.88 0.84 -5.99
N GLY A 79 11.30 0.71 -7.19
CA GLY A 79 11.68 -0.31 -8.14
C GLY A 79 13.10 -0.15 -8.70
N VAL A 80 13.61 1.07 -8.85
CA VAL A 80 15.02 1.32 -9.18
C VAL A 80 15.92 0.90 -8.02
N VAL A 81 15.53 1.18 -6.78
CA VAL A 81 16.28 0.72 -5.60
C VAL A 81 16.34 -0.81 -5.58
N VAL A 82 15.22 -1.50 -5.82
CA VAL A 82 15.16 -2.98 -5.90
C VAL A 82 15.99 -3.51 -7.08
N GLY A 83 15.86 -2.92 -8.26
CA GLY A 83 16.57 -3.34 -9.48
C GLY A 83 18.07 -3.11 -9.40
N GLY A 84 18.50 -2.07 -8.68
CA GLY A 84 19.90 -1.77 -8.40
C GLY A 84 20.64 -2.90 -7.67
N LEU A 85 19.92 -3.76 -6.95
CA LEU A 85 20.49 -4.86 -6.17
C LEU A 85 20.83 -6.09 -7.03
N SER A 86 20.26 -6.23 -8.23
CA SER A 86 20.48 -7.40 -9.10
C SER A 86 21.57 -7.21 -10.17
N GLY A 87 21.93 -5.97 -10.49
CA GLY A 87 22.93 -5.61 -11.53
C GLY A 87 22.48 -5.89 -12.99
N GLY A 88 22.98 -5.11 -13.96
CA GLY A 88 22.79 -5.37 -15.41
C GLY A 88 21.46 -4.89 -16.03
N GLU A 89 21.03 -5.52 -17.14
CA GLU A 89 19.82 -5.16 -17.93
C GLU A 89 18.48 -5.31 -17.17
N GLN A 90 18.49 -5.94 -15.98
CA GLN A 90 17.34 -6.04 -15.08
C GLN A 90 16.96 -4.71 -14.39
N LEU A 91 17.83 -3.68 -14.46
CA LEU A 91 17.62 -2.36 -13.86
C LEU A 91 16.33 -1.68 -14.32
N TRP A 92 15.93 -1.86 -15.58
CA TRP A 92 14.69 -1.28 -16.11
C TRP A 92 13.47 -2.20 -15.93
N GLN A 93 13.69 -3.52 -15.94
CA GLN A 93 12.62 -4.51 -15.86
C GLN A 93 11.96 -4.55 -14.46
N ALA A 94 12.73 -4.36 -13.39
CA ALA A 94 12.21 -4.37 -12.02
C ALA A 94 11.24 -3.19 -11.71
N PRO A 95 11.58 -1.92 -11.99
CA PRO A 95 10.66 -0.80 -11.78
C PRO A 95 9.40 -0.89 -12.63
N ALA A 96 9.55 -1.18 -13.93
CA ALA A 96 8.41 -1.30 -14.85
C ALA A 96 7.40 -2.33 -14.34
N LYS A 97 7.89 -3.44 -13.79
CA LYS A 97 7.10 -4.53 -13.26
C LYS A 97 6.41 -4.23 -11.95
N ILE A 98 7.06 -3.54 -11.01
CA ILE A 98 6.43 -3.14 -9.75
C ILE A 98 5.31 -2.13 -10.01
N VAL A 99 5.55 -1.15 -10.88
CA VAL A 99 4.54 -0.17 -11.30
C VAL A 99 3.39 -0.88 -12.00
N LEU A 100 3.68 -1.67 -13.04
CA LEU A 100 2.66 -2.35 -13.83
C LEU A 100 1.88 -3.36 -13.00
N GLY A 101 2.56 -4.17 -12.18
CA GLY A 101 1.92 -5.16 -11.31
C GLY A 101 0.98 -4.51 -10.30
N THR A 102 1.38 -3.40 -9.67
CA THR A 102 0.54 -2.68 -8.71
C THR A 102 -0.65 -2.01 -9.38
N LEU A 103 -0.43 -1.30 -10.50
CA LEU A 103 -1.50 -0.60 -11.22
C LEU A 103 -2.49 -1.58 -11.89
N ALA A 104 -1.99 -2.65 -12.51
CA ALA A 104 -2.84 -3.67 -13.11
C ALA A 104 -3.68 -4.40 -12.05
N SER A 105 -3.09 -4.74 -10.90
CA SER A 105 -3.84 -5.35 -9.79
C SER A 105 -4.94 -4.41 -9.29
N ALA A 106 -4.62 -3.13 -9.09
CA ALA A 106 -5.61 -2.14 -8.69
C ALA A 106 -6.74 -2.01 -9.73
N LEU A 107 -6.43 -1.94 -11.02
CA LEU A 107 -7.43 -1.82 -12.08
C LEU A 107 -8.33 -3.06 -12.19
N ILE A 108 -7.77 -4.26 -12.10
CA ILE A 108 -8.54 -5.52 -12.17
C ILE A 108 -9.42 -5.71 -10.93
N CYS A 109 -8.96 -5.26 -9.76
CA CYS A 109 -9.72 -5.35 -8.51
C CYS A 109 -10.71 -4.18 -8.29
N LEU A 110 -10.64 -3.12 -9.08
CA LEU A 110 -11.57 -1.98 -9.00
C LEU A 110 -13.04 -2.37 -9.24
N PRO A 111 -13.42 -3.10 -10.32
CA PRO A 111 -14.83 -3.47 -10.54
C PRO A 111 -15.36 -4.36 -9.41
N SER A 112 -14.55 -5.28 -8.87
CA SER A 112 -14.97 -6.13 -7.75
C SER A 112 -15.17 -5.34 -6.46
N LEU A 113 -14.33 -4.33 -6.20
CA LEU A 113 -14.50 -3.40 -5.07
C LEU A 113 -15.85 -2.70 -5.15
N TYR A 114 -16.15 -2.13 -6.32
CA TYR A 114 -17.41 -1.40 -6.55
C TYR A 114 -18.63 -2.30 -6.30
N VAL A 115 -18.65 -3.51 -6.87
CA VAL A 115 -19.77 -4.47 -6.68
C VAL A 115 -19.94 -4.83 -5.20
N PHE A 116 -18.86 -5.13 -4.48
CA PHE A 116 -18.94 -5.48 -3.06
C PHE A 116 -19.36 -4.31 -2.16
N LEU A 117 -19.08 -3.07 -2.55
CA LEU A 117 -19.60 -1.88 -1.87
C LEU A 117 -21.08 -1.67 -2.15
N CYS A 118 -21.55 -1.86 -3.39
CA CYS A 118 -22.97 -1.78 -3.71
C CYS A 118 -23.78 -2.85 -2.99
N LEU A 119 -23.34 -4.11 -3.02
CA LEU A 119 -23.91 -5.19 -2.20
C LEU A 119 -23.80 -4.85 -0.71
N GLY A 120 -22.70 -4.17 -0.36
CA GLY A 120 -22.36 -3.50 0.90
C GLY A 120 -23.47 -2.65 1.51
N GLY A 121 -24.42 -2.17 0.69
CA GLY A 121 -25.37 -1.12 1.04
C GLY A 121 -24.75 0.29 0.96
N VAL A 122 -23.53 0.41 0.41
CA VAL A 122 -22.83 1.68 0.30
C VAL A 122 -23.25 2.39 -0.98
N ASP A 123 -23.86 3.56 -0.87
CA ASP A 123 -24.14 4.45 -2.00
C ASP A 123 -22.90 5.30 -2.35
N ALA A 124 -21.78 4.62 -2.65
CA ALA A 124 -20.53 5.26 -3.04
C ALA A 124 -20.49 5.47 -4.55
N ARG A 125 -20.16 6.71 -4.96
CA ARG A 125 -19.96 7.02 -6.37
C ARG A 125 -18.72 6.29 -6.89
N PHE A 126 -18.73 5.84 -8.14
CA PHE A 126 -17.55 5.19 -8.75
C PHE A 126 -16.25 6.00 -8.60
N ARG A 127 -16.34 7.34 -8.66
CA ARG A 127 -15.19 8.24 -8.46
C ARG A 127 -14.63 8.23 -7.04
N GLU A 128 -15.48 8.06 -6.03
CA GLU A 128 -15.06 7.92 -4.63
C GLU A 128 -14.34 6.59 -4.42
N VAL A 129 -14.87 5.51 -5.00
CA VAL A 129 -14.25 4.17 -4.95
C VAL A 129 -12.88 4.18 -5.64
N LEU A 130 -12.82 4.71 -6.87
CA LEU A 130 -11.57 4.86 -7.61
C LEU A 130 -10.55 5.72 -6.85
N GLY A 131 -10.97 6.86 -6.33
CA GLY A 131 -10.07 7.75 -5.61
C GLY A 131 -9.58 7.18 -4.29
N SER A 132 -10.43 6.42 -3.59
CA SER A 132 -10.04 5.72 -2.36
C SER A 132 -9.03 4.62 -2.65
N LEU A 133 -9.20 3.89 -3.76
CA LEU A 133 -8.25 2.89 -4.23
C LEU A 133 -6.90 3.53 -4.62
N VAL A 134 -6.93 4.65 -5.34
CA VAL A 134 -5.71 5.40 -5.70
C VAL A 134 -5.01 5.94 -4.44
N ALA A 135 -5.75 6.44 -3.46
CA ALA A 135 -5.19 6.87 -2.18
C ALA A 135 -4.54 5.71 -1.40
N MET A 136 -5.17 4.53 -1.40
CA MET A 136 -4.57 3.31 -0.84
C MET A 136 -3.22 3.00 -1.51
N VAL A 137 -3.19 2.95 -2.85
CA VAL A 137 -1.98 2.64 -3.62
C VAL A 137 -0.89 3.69 -3.41
N ALA A 138 -1.26 4.98 -3.40
CA ALA A 138 -0.34 6.08 -3.15
C ALA A 138 0.28 5.98 -1.75
N LEU A 139 -0.52 5.68 -0.72
CA LEU A 139 -0.01 5.55 0.64
C LEU A 139 0.96 4.36 0.74
N SER A 140 0.62 3.24 0.12
CA SER A 140 1.52 2.07 0.05
C SER A 140 2.83 2.40 -0.67
N ALA A 141 2.79 3.13 -1.78
CA ALA A 141 3.98 3.54 -2.51
C ALA A 141 4.88 4.48 -1.69
N VAL A 142 4.28 5.44 -0.99
CA VAL A 142 5.01 6.36 -0.07
C VAL A 142 5.65 5.59 1.08
N MET A 143 5.00 4.52 1.55
CA MET A 143 5.54 3.71 2.63
C MET A 143 6.68 2.81 2.16
N LEU A 144 6.60 2.28 0.93
CA LEU A 144 7.70 1.56 0.30
C LEU A 144 8.95 2.42 0.11
N ILE A 145 8.80 3.66 -0.37
CA ILE A 145 9.95 4.56 -0.51
C ILE A 145 10.56 4.93 0.85
N GLY A 146 9.73 5.05 1.91
CA GLY A 146 10.21 5.23 3.27
C GLY A 146 11.03 4.04 3.81
N LEU A 147 10.74 2.82 3.35
CA LEU A 147 11.49 1.60 3.68
C LEU A 147 12.68 1.33 2.75
N ALA A 148 12.83 2.10 1.67
CA ALA A 148 13.90 1.90 0.69
C ALA A 148 15.33 1.99 1.28
N PRO A 149 15.66 2.94 2.18
CA PRO A 149 17.00 3.00 2.79
C PRO A 149 17.32 1.76 3.62
N VAL A 150 16.31 1.21 4.31
CA VAL A 150 16.45 -0.02 5.10
C VAL A 150 16.76 -1.18 4.17
N ALA A 151 15.98 -1.34 3.10
CA ALA A 151 16.21 -2.39 2.10
C ALA A 151 17.61 -2.32 1.49
N TRP A 152 18.06 -1.10 1.19
CA TRP A 152 19.39 -0.86 0.62
C TRP A 152 20.52 -1.28 1.57
N VAL A 153 20.45 -0.93 2.87
CA VAL A 153 21.45 -1.34 3.87
C VAL A 153 21.51 -2.85 4.00
N PHE A 154 20.36 -3.53 4.08
CA PHE A 154 20.33 -4.99 4.17
C PHE A 154 20.91 -5.68 2.93
N SER A 155 20.83 -5.04 1.76
CA SER A 155 21.47 -5.56 0.55
C SER A 155 22.98 -5.46 0.55
N GLN A 156 23.58 -4.63 1.40
CA GLN A 156 25.03 -4.64 1.59
C GLN A 156 25.48 -5.75 2.55
N SER A 157 24.57 -6.26 3.38
CA SER A 157 24.86 -7.25 4.42
C SER A 157 24.54 -8.70 4.02
N THR A 158 23.88 -8.92 2.88
CA THR A 158 23.50 -10.27 2.45
C THR A 158 23.61 -10.47 0.95
N ASP A 159 24.19 -11.60 0.55
CA ASP A 159 24.22 -12.06 -0.85
C ASP A 159 23.05 -13.02 -1.17
N SER A 160 22.25 -13.41 -0.17
CA SER A 160 21.12 -14.33 -0.37
C SER A 160 19.96 -13.61 -1.05
N VAL A 161 19.73 -14.03 -2.29
CA VAL A 161 18.61 -13.66 -3.14
C VAL A 161 17.26 -13.98 -2.49
N ALA A 162 17.14 -15.15 -1.86
CA ALA A 162 15.91 -15.60 -1.22
C ALA A 162 15.56 -14.71 -0.02
N LEU A 163 16.54 -14.42 0.84
CA LEU A 163 16.34 -13.55 2.00
C LEU A 163 15.93 -12.13 1.59
N MET A 164 16.59 -11.57 0.58
CA MET A 164 16.27 -10.26 0.00
C MET A 164 14.82 -10.21 -0.53
N SER A 165 14.41 -11.27 -1.24
CA SER A 165 13.07 -11.39 -1.80
C SER A 165 11.97 -11.45 -0.73
N VAL A 166 12.19 -12.22 0.35
CA VAL A 166 11.26 -12.30 1.50
C VAL A 166 11.12 -10.95 2.18
N MET A 167 12.24 -10.26 2.37
CA MET A 167 12.25 -8.95 3.01
C MET A 167 11.46 -7.92 2.20
N HIS A 168 11.69 -7.83 0.89
CA HIS A 168 10.93 -6.93 0.01
C HIS A 168 9.44 -7.28 -0.04
N LEU A 169 9.10 -8.56 -0.05
CA LEU A 169 7.72 -9.01 0.04
C LEU A 169 7.09 -8.61 1.38
N GLY A 170 7.84 -8.68 2.47
CA GLY A 170 7.43 -8.21 3.80
C GLY A 170 7.19 -6.69 3.84
N PHE A 171 8.11 -5.89 3.31
CA PHE A 171 7.96 -4.43 3.19
C PHE A 171 6.73 -4.05 2.36
N TRP A 172 6.54 -4.73 1.22
CA TRP A 172 5.35 -4.55 0.41
C TRP A 172 4.06 -4.94 1.16
N GLY A 173 4.08 -6.05 1.90
CA GLY A 173 2.94 -6.49 2.71
C GLY A 173 2.56 -5.46 3.78
N ILE A 174 3.53 -4.92 4.52
CA ILE A 174 3.31 -3.89 5.54
C ILE A 174 2.77 -2.60 4.91
N ALA A 175 3.40 -2.14 3.83
CA ALA A 175 2.99 -0.94 3.10
C ALA A 175 1.56 -1.07 2.55
N THR A 176 1.22 -2.22 2.00
CA THR A 176 -0.12 -2.51 1.47
C THR A 176 -1.15 -2.65 2.59
N ALA A 177 -0.79 -3.26 3.72
CA ALA A 177 -1.66 -3.32 4.89
C ALA A 177 -1.99 -1.92 5.43
N MET A 178 -1.03 -1.00 5.47
CA MET A 178 -1.27 0.39 5.87
C MET A 178 -2.20 1.12 4.88
N GLY A 179 -2.00 0.95 3.57
CA GLY A 179 -2.92 1.45 2.55
C GLY A 179 -4.33 0.86 2.71
N ALA A 180 -4.45 -0.44 2.93
CA ALA A 180 -5.73 -1.12 3.09
C ALA A 180 -6.48 -0.69 4.36
N ARG A 181 -5.74 -0.33 5.43
CA ARG A 181 -6.32 0.30 6.62
C ARG A 181 -6.93 1.66 6.29
N LEU A 182 -6.24 2.49 5.48
CA LEU A 182 -6.79 3.77 4.99
C LEU A 182 -8.08 3.55 4.20
N LEU A 183 -8.08 2.61 3.24
CA LEU A 183 -9.26 2.25 2.47
C LEU A 183 -10.43 1.80 3.37
N SER A 184 -10.11 1.00 4.38
CA SER A 184 -11.09 0.53 5.38
C SER A 184 -11.71 1.67 6.17
N ARG A 185 -10.98 2.77 6.40
CA ARG A 185 -11.51 3.97 7.07
C ARG A 185 -12.39 4.79 6.13
N PHE A 186 -11.97 4.95 4.87
CA PHE A 186 -12.74 5.72 3.88
C PHE A 186 -14.09 5.09 3.54
N LEU A 187 -14.14 3.76 3.42
CA LEU A 187 -15.32 3.05 2.95
C LEU A 187 -16.05 2.26 4.06
N GLY A 188 -15.37 1.97 5.18
CA GLY A 188 -15.94 1.18 6.29
C GLY A 188 -16.81 1.97 7.26
N SER A 189 -16.91 3.30 7.11
CA SER A 189 -17.94 4.11 7.79
C SER A 189 -19.33 3.89 7.21
N SER A 190 -19.40 3.54 5.92
CA SER A 190 -20.64 3.59 5.15
C SER A 190 -21.22 2.22 4.82
N GLY A 191 -20.52 1.12 5.14
CA GLY A 191 -20.92 -0.24 4.76
C GLY A 191 -20.46 -1.36 5.70
N ASN A 192 -20.81 -2.59 5.33
CA ASN A 192 -20.44 -3.77 6.09
C ASN A 192 -18.92 -4.04 6.01
N ARG A 193 -18.23 -3.80 7.13
CA ARG A 193 -16.77 -3.95 7.29
C ARG A 193 -16.28 -5.37 6.99
N ALA A 194 -17.08 -6.41 7.19
CA ALA A 194 -16.68 -7.79 6.91
C ALA A 194 -16.49 -8.02 5.41
N ARG A 195 -17.38 -7.46 4.57
CA ARG A 195 -17.28 -7.56 3.10
C ARG A 195 -16.06 -6.82 2.58
N LEU A 196 -15.78 -5.63 3.12
CA LEU A 196 -14.59 -4.87 2.76
C LEU A 196 -13.30 -5.59 3.19
N LYS A 197 -13.26 -6.20 4.38
CA LYS A 197 -12.14 -7.05 4.80
C LYS A 197 -11.95 -8.26 3.87
N GLY A 198 -13.04 -8.92 3.47
CA GLY A 198 -13.00 -10.01 2.49
C GLY A 198 -12.44 -9.56 1.15
N TRP A 199 -12.85 -8.39 0.66
CA TRP A 199 -12.28 -7.79 -0.54
C TRP A 199 -10.78 -7.52 -0.40
N ILE A 200 -10.34 -6.94 0.73
CA ILE A 200 -8.92 -6.66 1.00
C ILE A 200 -8.11 -7.96 0.96
N ALA A 201 -8.63 -9.05 1.53
CA ALA A 201 -7.96 -10.35 1.48
C ALA A 201 -7.81 -10.86 0.03
N ILE A 202 -8.85 -10.72 -0.80
CA ILE A 202 -8.79 -11.07 -2.23
C ILE A 202 -7.79 -10.19 -2.97
N TYR A 203 -7.82 -8.87 -2.74
CA TYR A 203 -6.88 -7.93 -3.35
C TYR A 203 -5.42 -8.29 -3.00
N LEU A 204 -5.14 -8.56 -1.73
CA LEU A 204 -3.80 -8.98 -1.29
C LEU A 204 -3.39 -10.29 -1.96
N LEU A 205 -4.28 -11.28 -2.05
CA LEU A 205 -4.02 -12.54 -2.74
C LEU A 205 -3.70 -12.32 -4.23
N VAL A 206 -4.49 -11.49 -4.92
CA VAL A 206 -4.25 -11.14 -6.33
C VAL A 206 -2.93 -10.42 -6.50
N CYS A 207 -2.60 -9.47 -5.64
CA CYS A 207 -1.31 -8.78 -5.70
C CYS A 207 -0.14 -9.73 -5.47
N VAL A 208 -0.22 -10.63 -4.49
CA VAL A 208 0.80 -11.67 -4.28
C VAL A 208 0.92 -12.54 -5.53
N GLN A 209 -0.20 -12.95 -6.14
CA GLN A 209 -0.17 -13.70 -7.40
C GLN A 209 0.45 -12.91 -8.56
N MET A 210 0.17 -11.61 -8.67
CA MET A 210 0.76 -10.77 -9.71
C MET A 210 2.24 -10.51 -9.49
N MET A 211 2.72 -10.43 -8.25
CA MET A 211 4.15 -10.32 -7.94
C MET A 211 4.92 -11.61 -8.22
N THR A 212 4.22 -12.75 -8.17
CA THR A 212 4.82 -14.08 -8.30
C THR A 212 4.68 -14.69 -9.69
N SER A 213 3.64 -14.35 -10.45
CA SER A 213 3.42 -14.83 -11.84
C SER A 213 4.38 -14.20 -12.85
N LEU A 214 4.99 -13.11 -12.46
CA LEU A 214 5.85 -12.27 -13.26
C LEU A 214 7.27 -12.72 -12.87
N ARG A 215 7.87 -13.65 -13.65
CA ARG A 215 9.22 -14.31 -13.58
C ARG A 215 10.23 -13.73 -12.57
N PRO A 216 11.00 -14.51 -11.78
CA PRO A 216 11.77 -14.06 -10.61
C PRO A 216 12.41 -12.66 -10.74
N ILE A 217 12.09 -11.76 -9.80
CA ILE A 217 12.70 -10.42 -9.69
C ILE A 217 14.17 -10.51 -9.26
N VAL A 218 14.57 -11.66 -8.71
CA VAL A 218 15.94 -11.89 -8.24
C VAL A 218 16.38 -13.26 -8.75
N GLY A 219 17.44 -13.26 -9.57
CA GLY A 219 17.97 -14.46 -10.24
C GLY A 219 18.23 -14.22 -11.72
N ARG A 220 19.45 -14.56 -12.18
CA ARG A 220 19.84 -14.55 -13.60
C ARG A 220 19.07 -15.66 -14.34
N ALA A 221 18.25 -15.29 -15.31
CA ALA A 221 17.69 -16.25 -16.27
C ALA A 221 18.08 -15.81 -17.69
N GLU A 222 18.96 -16.60 -18.32
CA GLU A 222 19.53 -16.38 -19.66
C GLU A 222 18.54 -16.69 -20.82
N THR A 223 17.26 -16.97 -20.54
CA THR A 223 16.30 -17.39 -21.57
C THR A 223 14.96 -16.65 -21.45
N SER A 224 14.56 -15.93 -22.49
CA SER A 224 13.42 -15.00 -22.51
C SER A 224 12.03 -15.65 -22.46
N LEU A 225 11.90 -16.98 -22.62
CA LEU A 225 10.61 -17.69 -22.53
C LEU A 225 10.70 -18.97 -21.66
N PRO A 226 9.81 -19.17 -20.66
CA PRO A 226 9.75 -20.41 -19.89
C PRO A 226 8.88 -21.44 -20.62
N THR A 227 9.37 -22.67 -20.77
CA THR A 227 8.66 -23.84 -21.30
C THR A 227 7.78 -24.56 -20.25
N GLU A 228 7.89 -24.21 -18.96
CA GLU A 228 7.08 -24.82 -17.90
C GLU A 228 6.34 -23.80 -17.03
N LYS A 229 5.05 -24.04 -16.82
CA LYS A 229 4.21 -23.33 -15.84
C LYS A 229 4.42 -23.94 -14.45
N ARG A 230 5.31 -23.38 -13.63
CA ARG A 230 5.44 -23.77 -12.22
C ARG A 230 4.83 -22.71 -11.30
N PHE A 231 4.16 -23.15 -10.25
CA PHE A 231 3.64 -22.28 -9.19
C PHE A 231 4.80 -21.73 -8.37
N PHE A 232 4.84 -20.41 -8.16
CA PHE A 232 5.94 -19.74 -7.45
C PHE A 232 6.18 -20.28 -6.04
N LEU A 233 5.13 -20.65 -5.30
CA LEU A 233 5.28 -21.25 -3.97
C LEU A 233 6.14 -22.51 -4.00
N GLN A 234 6.00 -23.33 -5.04
CA GLN A 234 6.80 -24.53 -5.21
C GLN A 234 8.27 -24.17 -5.50
N HIS A 235 8.50 -23.24 -6.44
CA HIS A 235 9.86 -22.78 -6.77
C HIS A 235 10.55 -22.02 -5.63
N PHE A 236 9.79 -21.24 -4.86
CA PHE A 236 10.25 -20.48 -3.72
C PHE A 236 10.59 -21.40 -2.54
N MET A 237 9.78 -22.43 -2.28
CA MET A 237 10.10 -23.46 -1.29
C MET A 237 11.30 -24.32 -1.72
N GLU A 238 11.46 -24.61 -3.01
CA GLU A 238 12.64 -25.29 -3.56
C GLU A 238 13.91 -24.44 -3.40
N MET A 239 13.88 -23.14 -3.71
CA MET A 239 15.03 -22.25 -3.46
C MET A 239 15.39 -22.13 -1.98
N LEU A 240 14.39 -22.01 -1.10
CA LEU A 240 14.63 -22.04 0.35
C LEU A 240 15.26 -23.37 0.81
N GLY A 241 14.88 -24.48 0.18
CA GLY A 241 15.48 -25.80 0.44
C GLY A 241 16.91 -25.92 -0.05
N GLU A 242 17.24 -25.38 -1.23
CA GLU A 242 18.59 -25.39 -1.80
C GLU A 242 19.56 -24.48 -1.03
N ASP A 243 19.12 -23.31 -0.57
CA ASP A 243 19.94 -22.40 0.25
C ASP A 243 20.20 -22.97 1.65
N VAL A 244 19.25 -23.72 2.23
CA VAL A 244 19.39 -24.37 3.55
C VAL A 244 20.32 -25.59 3.52
N ASN A 245 20.39 -26.30 2.40
CA ASN A 245 21.19 -27.53 2.28
C ASN A 245 22.64 -27.28 1.85
N ARG A 246 23.04 -26.01 1.71
CA ARG A 246 24.39 -25.61 1.32
C ARG A 246 25.26 -25.36 2.56
N ASP A 247 25.64 -26.44 3.24
CA ASP A 247 26.68 -26.43 4.28
C ASP A 247 28.08 -26.27 3.62
N PRO A 248 29.02 -25.46 4.16
CA PRO A 248 30.32 -25.24 3.56
C PRO A 248 31.26 -26.37 3.96
N GLY A 249 31.28 -27.45 3.18
CA GLY A 249 32.13 -28.59 3.51
C GLY A 249 32.34 -29.53 2.33
N ILE A 250 33.41 -29.27 1.58
CA ILE A 250 34.38 -30.20 0.96
C ILE A 250 34.94 -29.50 -0.30
N SER A 251 35.79 -28.50 -0.06
CA SER A 251 36.98 -28.32 -0.88
C SER A 251 38.12 -28.99 -0.12
N ALA A 252 38.31 -30.28 -0.35
CA ALA A 252 39.53 -30.97 0.01
C ALA A 252 39.67 -32.24 -0.83
N ARG A 253 40.67 -32.19 -1.72
CA ARG A 253 41.47 -33.32 -2.22
C ARG A 253 40.96 -34.05 -3.46
N GLY A 254 41.45 -33.60 -4.61
CA GLY A 254 41.58 -34.41 -5.82
C GLY A 254 42.62 -33.77 -6.73
N ARG A 255 43.79 -34.42 -6.82
CA ARG A 255 44.86 -34.10 -7.77
C ARG A 255 44.37 -34.13 -9.20
#